data_AF-A0A7W9W561-F1
#
_entry.id   AF-A0A7W9W561-F1
#
_cell.length_a   1.000
_cell.length_b   1.000
_cell.length_c   1.000
_cell.angle_alpha   90.00
_cell.angle_beta   90.00
_cell.angle_gamma   90.00
#
_symmetry.space_group_name_H-M   'P 1'
#
loop_
_entity.id
_entity.type
_entity.pdbx_description
1 polymer ?
#
loop_
_entity_poly.entity_id
_entity_poly.type
_entity_poly.pdbx_seq_one_letter_code
_entity_poly.pdbx_strand_id
1 'polypeptide(L)'
;MALIGKKKNVPEDGQMELVEHLAELRTRIFRSLLYLIVGMVVTYNFFKPLYRIINDPLTRALVQHGVSGTIKFDSVQDAFFLKLQVSFIAGLAIALPLLVMELWGFIKPALTPKEREPVKFLAPFSVLLFLAGVGTGYAVLPLAYDWMVGYLGDVPDAQLLQDAAKYLLLSVKIILAFGIAFQLPVVLLFLARVGILTSKLMVAYWRHAVVVLAALAAIFVPSNDPITMVMMAVPMAGLYLLSISLVKAFEPREDGTQNKPLLTMILVSLAPAIMLGAVSYWIVRQRAVPIQKPGMILPTATSAPTVSPDIEKRLAALEEKVTQQAEELAALKAALEQKTATPSPVPQATPAPTAEPSATPNPVTPNMPQDGR
;
A
#
# COMPACT_ATOMS: atom_id res chain seq x y z
N MET A 1 12.55 -15.10 77.27
CA MET A 1 11.24 -15.10 76.59
C MET A 1 11.27 -14.00 75.54
N ALA A 2 11.55 -14.37 74.29
CA ALA A 2 11.92 -13.46 73.21
C ALA A 2 10.72 -12.64 72.73
N LEU A 3 10.79 -11.32 72.90
CA LEU A 3 9.93 -10.35 72.21
C LEU A 3 10.41 -10.24 70.76
N ILE A 4 9.96 -11.16 69.91
CA ILE A 4 10.02 -11.01 68.46
C ILE A 4 9.08 -9.87 68.08
N GLY A 5 9.65 -8.67 67.97
CA GLY A 5 9.03 -7.52 67.34
C GLY A 5 8.75 -7.86 65.89
N LYS A 6 7.47 -8.11 65.60
CA LYS A 6 6.93 -8.28 64.26
C LYS A 6 7.16 -6.97 63.50
N LYS A 7 8.27 -6.88 62.74
CA LYS A 7 8.50 -5.83 61.75
C LYS A 7 7.30 -5.84 60.80
N LYS A 8 6.40 -4.89 60.99
CA LYS A 8 5.31 -4.60 60.06
C LYS A 8 5.99 -3.92 58.89
N ASN A 9 6.19 -4.66 57.80
CA ASN A 9 6.63 -4.09 56.53
C ASN A 9 5.51 -3.18 56.06
N VAL A 10 5.60 -1.89 56.40
CA VAL A 10 4.78 -0.84 55.78
C VAL A 10 5.29 -0.75 54.35
N PRO A 11 4.47 -1.08 53.33
CA PRO A 11 4.89 -0.86 51.95
C PRO A 11 5.07 0.65 51.78
N GLU A 12 6.22 1.05 51.25
CA GLU A 12 6.48 2.45 50.90
C GLU A 12 5.33 2.98 50.02
N ASP A 13 4.80 4.16 50.33
CA ASP A 13 3.65 4.77 49.63
C ASP A 13 3.76 4.70 48.09
N GLY A 14 4.97 4.86 47.56
CA GLY A 14 5.23 4.77 46.11
C GLY A 14 5.08 3.37 45.50
N GLN A 15 5.23 2.30 46.29
CA GLN A 15 5.00 0.93 45.82
C GLN A 15 3.51 0.65 45.65
N MET A 16 2.66 1.18 46.54
CA MET A 16 1.20 1.08 46.37
C MET A 16 0.73 1.89 45.15
N GLU A 17 1.27 3.10 44.94
CA GLU A 17 0.93 3.96 43.80
C GLU A 17 1.33 3.36 42.44
N LEU A 18 2.53 2.76 42.33
CA LEU A 18 2.97 2.07 41.10
C LEU A 18 2.12 0.82 40.81
N VAL A 19 1.81 0.03 41.84
CA VAL A 19 0.96 -1.16 41.68
C VAL A 19 -0.45 -0.76 41.25
N GLU A 20 -0.98 0.33 41.80
CA GLU A 20 -2.29 0.87 41.42
C GLU A 20 -2.30 1.42 40.00
N HIS A 21 -1.26 2.15 39.58
CA HIS A 21 -1.11 2.65 38.21
C HIS A 21 -0.98 1.52 37.17
N LEU A 22 -0.23 0.45 37.49
CA LEU A 22 -0.13 -0.74 36.64
C LEU A 22 -1.46 -1.54 36.58
N ALA A 23 -2.20 -1.59 37.70
CA ALA A 23 -3.53 -2.20 37.71
C ALA A 23 -4.53 -1.43 36.84
N GLU A 24 -4.41 -0.10 36.81
CA GLU A 24 -5.18 0.77 35.92
C GLU A 24 -4.82 0.52 34.45
N LEU A 25 -3.52 0.45 34.12
CA LEU A 25 -3.05 0.14 32.76
C LEU A 25 -3.66 -1.17 32.26
N ARG A 26 -3.60 -2.24 33.07
CA ARG A 26 -4.17 -3.55 32.73
C ARG A 26 -5.65 -3.42 32.37
N THR A 27 -6.43 -2.74 33.21
CA THR A 27 -7.88 -2.58 33.03
C THR A 27 -8.20 -1.79 31.75
N ARG A 28 -7.41 -0.75 31.47
CA ARG A 28 -7.54 0.07 30.25
C ARG A 28 -7.16 -0.70 28.99
N ILE A 29 -6.13 -1.56 29.05
CA ILE A 29 -5.75 -2.46 27.94
C ILE A 29 -6.89 -3.44 27.65
N PHE A 30 -7.50 -4.05 28.67
CA PHE A 30 -8.63 -4.96 28.46
C PHE A 30 -9.86 -4.25 27.85
N ARG A 31 -10.20 -3.04 28.32
CA ARG A 31 -11.27 -2.24 27.72
C ARG A 31 -10.96 -1.83 26.28
N SER A 32 -9.72 -1.43 26.02
CA SER A 32 -9.21 -1.10 24.69
C SER A 32 -9.35 -2.29 23.73
N LEU A 33 -8.95 -3.48 24.19
CA LEU A 33 -9.09 -4.71 23.44
C LEU A 33 -10.57 -5.05 23.19
N LEU A 34 -11.44 -4.86 24.18
CA LEU A 34 -12.88 -5.06 24.03
C LEU A 34 -13.47 -4.12 22.98
N TYR A 35 -13.14 -2.82 22.99
CA TYR A 35 -13.60 -1.88 21.96
C TYR A 35 -13.15 -2.30 20.56
N LEU A 36 -11.91 -2.77 20.43
CA LEU A 36 -11.37 -3.27 19.17
C LEU A 36 -12.11 -4.52 18.67
N ILE A 37 -12.37 -5.50 19.55
CA ILE A 37 -13.11 -6.71 19.21
C ILE A 37 -14.54 -6.37 18.79
N VAL A 38 -15.23 -5.51 19.56
CA VAL A 38 -16.60 -5.07 19.23
C VAL A 38 -16.60 -4.32 17.89
N GLY A 39 -15.65 -3.40 17.68
CA GLY A 39 -15.48 -2.69 16.42
C GLY A 39 -15.27 -3.66 15.25
N MET A 40 -14.40 -4.65 15.40
CA MET A 40 -14.13 -5.67 14.39
C MET A 40 -15.37 -6.52 14.07
N VAL A 41 -16.14 -6.93 15.08
CA VAL A 41 -17.38 -7.71 14.89
C VAL A 41 -18.42 -6.89 14.14
N VAL A 42 -18.57 -5.60 14.48
CA VAL A 42 -19.49 -4.70 13.77
C VAL A 42 -19.07 -4.56 12.31
N THR A 43 -17.82 -4.19 12.04
CA THR A 43 -17.33 -3.95 10.67
C THR A 43 -17.25 -5.23 9.83
N TYR A 44 -17.10 -6.40 10.45
CA TYR A 44 -17.17 -7.68 9.74
C TYR A 44 -18.49 -7.88 9.00
N ASN A 45 -19.60 -7.41 9.58
CA ASN A 45 -20.91 -7.43 8.92
C ASN A 45 -21.01 -6.44 7.77
N PHE A 46 -20.20 -5.38 7.78
CA PHE A 46 -20.13 -4.33 6.74
C PHE A 46 -18.91 -4.47 5.82
N PHE A 47 -18.35 -5.68 5.68
CA PHE A 47 -17.16 -5.91 4.85
C PHE A 47 -17.32 -5.40 3.40
N LYS A 48 -18.44 -5.73 2.73
CA LYS A 48 -18.66 -5.38 1.31
C LYS A 48 -18.57 -3.86 1.05
N PRO A 49 -19.31 -2.99 1.77
CA PRO A 49 -19.20 -1.55 1.56
C PRO A 49 -17.81 -1.01 1.95
N LEU A 50 -17.21 -1.50 3.03
CA LEU A 50 -15.86 -1.08 3.43
C LEU A 50 -14.82 -1.40 2.35
N TYR A 51 -14.86 -2.62 1.81
CA TYR A 51 -13.98 -3.05 0.74
C TYR A 51 -14.14 -2.18 -0.52
N ARG A 52 -15.38 -1.84 -0.90
CA ARG A 52 -15.65 -0.94 -2.03
C ARG A 52 -15.06 0.45 -1.81
N ILE A 53 -15.24 1.02 -0.62
CA ILE A 53 -14.69 2.34 -0.27
C ILE A 53 -13.16 2.33 -0.41
N ILE A 54 -12.48 1.31 0.14
CA ILE A 54 -11.01 1.26 0.09
C ILE A 54 -10.49 0.98 -1.34
N ASN A 55 -11.23 0.23 -2.16
CA ASN A 55 -10.81 -0.12 -3.52
C ASN A 55 -11.14 0.94 -4.58
N ASP A 56 -12.08 1.84 -4.30
CA ASP A 56 -12.51 2.88 -5.25
C ASP A 56 -11.36 3.79 -5.72
N PRO A 57 -10.47 4.32 -4.84
CA PRO A 57 -9.32 5.11 -5.26
C PRO A 57 -8.40 4.40 -6.26
N LEU A 58 -8.11 3.12 -6.03
CA LEU A 58 -7.23 2.33 -6.89
C LEU A 58 -7.88 2.07 -8.26
N THR A 59 -9.16 1.69 -8.25
CA THR A 59 -9.91 1.41 -9.49
C THR A 59 -9.97 2.64 -10.39
N ARG A 60 -10.15 3.83 -9.80
CA ARG A 60 -10.14 5.10 -10.55
C ARG A 60 -8.77 5.40 -11.16
N ALA A 61 -7.69 5.20 -10.42
CA ALA A 61 -6.33 5.42 -10.94
C ALA A 61 -6.02 4.49 -12.11
N LEU A 62 -6.42 3.21 -12.03
CA LEU A 62 -6.23 2.24 -13.11
C LEU A 62 -6.95 2.65 -14.41
N VAL A 63 -8.22 3.08 -14.29
CA VAL A 63 -8.99 3.56 -15.45
C VAL A 63 -8.38 4.83 -16.05
N GLN A 64 -7.86 5.74 -15.23
CA GLN A 64 -7.25 6.99 -15.69
C GLN A 64 -5.99 6.76 -16.55
N HIS A 65 -5.18 5.76 -16.21
CA HIS A 65 -3.96 5.42 -16.95
C HIS A 65 -4.16 4.31 -18.00
N GLY A 66 -5.40 3.86 -18.23
CA GLY A 66 -5.70 2.81 -19.21
C GLY A 66 -5.12 1.43 -18.85
N VAL A 67 -4.75 1.21 -17.59
CA VAL A 67 -4.14 -0.04 -17.12
C VAL A 67 -5.24 -1.00 -16.66
N SER A 68 -5.25 -2.22 -17.21
CA SER A 68 -6.13 -3.28 -16.73
C SER A 68 -5.57 -3.89 -15.44
N GLY A 69 -6.32 -3.75 -14.35
CA GLY A 69 -5.99 -4.35 -13.06
C GLY A 69 -6.88 -5.53 -12.73
N THR A 70 -6.26 -6.68 -12.42
CA THR A 70 -6.96 -7.85 -11.89
C THR A 70 -6.51 -8.10 -10.46
N ILE A 71 -7.48 -8.31 -9.57
CA ILE A 71 -7.19 -8.70 -8.19
C ILE A 71 -6.94 -10.21 -8.17
N LYS A 72 -5.73 -10.59 -7.76
CA LYS A 72 -5.31 -12.00 -7.66
C LYS A 72 -5.38 -12.45 -6.20
N PHE A 73 -5.79 -13.70 -6.02
CA PHE A 73 -5.64 -14.47 -4.79
C PHE A 73 -4.71 -15.65 -5.07
N ASP A 74 -3.72 -15.88 -4.20
CA ASP A 74 -2.76 -16.98 -4.37
C ASP A 74 -3.30 -18.29 -3.75
N SER A 75 -4.25 -18.19 -2.81
CA SER A 75 -4.89 -19.32 -2.14
C SER A 75 -6.35 -19.04 -1.77
N VAL A 76 -7.14 -20.10 -1.59
CA VAL A 76 -8.58 -19.99 -1.22
C VAL A 76 -8.78 -19.31 0.14
N GLN A 77 -7.85 -19.51 1.07
CA GLN A 77 -7.87 -18.91 2.40
C GLN A 77 -7.65 -17.39 2.38
N ASP A 78 -7.07 -16.84 1.32
CA ASP A 78 -6.71 -15.42 1.25
C ASP A 78 -7.97 -14.54 1.30
N ALA A 79 -9.07 -14.98 0.68
CA ALA A 79 -10.35 -14.26 0.75
C ALA A 79 -10.90 -14.18 2.18
N PHE A 80 -10.69 -15.23 2.99
CA PHE A 80 -11.08 -15.24 4.40
C PHE A 80 -10.19 -14.28 5.22
N PHE A 81 -8.87 -14.35 5.05
CA PHE A 81 -7.94 -13.44 5.73
C PHE A 81 -8.14 -11.99 5.31
N LEU A 82 -8.44 -11.74 4.04
CA LEU A 82 -8.79 -10.42 3.52
C LEU A 82 -9.99 -9.84 4.28
N LYS A 83 -11.04 -10.65 4.43
CA LYS A 83 -12.25 -10.24 5.16
C LYS A 83 -11.92 -9.92 6.61
N LEU A 84 -11.15 -10.77 7.28
CA LEU A 84 -10.70 -10.52 8.65
C LEU A 84 -9.85 -9.25 8.76
N GLN A 85 -8.90 -9.03 7.85
CA GLN A 85 -8.03 -7.85 7.84
C GLN A 85 -8.83 -6.56 7.64
N VAL A 86 -9.72 -6.50 6.64
CA VAL A 86 -10.58 -5.32 6.44
C VAL A 86 -11.41 -5.04 7.67
N SER A 87 -11.99 -6.08 8.28
CA SER A 87 -12.83 -5.95 9.46
C SER A 87 -12.02 -5.47 10.67
N PHE A 88 -10.86 -6.06 10.90
CA PHE A 88 -9.94 -5.67 11.97
C PHE A 88 -9.55 -4.21 11.84
N ILE A 89 -9.19 -3.77 10.64
CA ILE A 89 -8.72 -2.42 10.38
C ILE A 89 -9.85 -1.40 10.52
N ALA A 90 -10.98 -1.65 9.88
CA ALA A 90 -12.13 -0.76 10.01
C ALA A 90 -12.62 -0.72 11.47
N GLY A 91 -12.57 -1.87 12.15
CA GLY A 91 -12.89 -1.98 13.57
C GLY A 91 -11.93 -1.17 14.43
N LEU A 92 -10.63 -1.23 14.12
CA LEU A 92 -9.59 -0.42 14.75
C LEU A 92 -9.84 1.07 14.52
N ALA A 93 -10.21 1.50 13.32
CA ALA A 93 -10.52 2.90 13.01
C ALA A 93 -11.72 3.42 13.81
N ILE A 94 -12.77 2.60 13.98
CA ILE A 94 -13.95 2.92 14.81
C ILE A 94 -13.62 2.89 16.31
N ALA A 95 -12.79 1.95 16.75
CA ALA A 95 -12.38 1.81 18.13
C ALA A 95 -11.36 2.89 18.56
N LEU A 96 -10.57 3.42 17.62
CA LEU A 96 -9.47 4.35 17.88
C LEU A 96 -9.88 5.61 18.67
N PRO A 97 -11.01 6.27 18.37
CA PRO A 97 -11.60 7.30 19.24
C PRO A 97 -11.67 6.90 20.72
N LEU A 98 -12.14 5.68 21.01
CA LEU A 98 -12.25 5.16 22.37
C LEU A 98 -10.87 4.81 22.94
N LEU A 99 -9.97 4.25 22.12
CA LEU A 99 -8.58 3.96 22.51
C LEU A 99 -7.83 5.23 22.93
N VAL A 100 -8.00 6.32 22.18
CA VAL A 100 -7.39 7.63 22.50
C VAL A 100 -7.94 8.17 23.83
N MET A 101 -9.24 8.00 24.09
CA MET A 101 -9.83 8.39 25.38
C MET A 101 -9.29 7.57 26.55
N GLU A 102 -9.06 6.26 26.37
CA GLU A 102 -8.41 5.42 27.40
C GLU A 102 -6.95 5.82 27.61
N LEU A 103 -6.23 6.17 26.54
CA LEU A 103 -4.85 6.65 26.62
C LEU A 103 -4.76 7.94 27.46
N TRP A 104 -5.62 8.93 27.21
CA TRP A 104 -5.67 10.14 28.03
C TRP A 104 -6.07 9.86 29.47
N GLY A 105 -6.97 8.90 29.68
CA GLY A 105 -7.33 8.48 31.02
C GLY A 105 -6.15 7.86 31.78
N PHE A 106 -5.27 7.14 31.10
CA PHE A 106 -4.03 6.59 31.70
C PHE A 106 -3.00 7.67 32.01
N ILE A 107 -2.88 8.69 31.16
CA ILE A 107 -1.93 9.80 31.36
C ILE A 107 -2.39 10.76 32.48
N LYS A 108 -3.71 10.91 32.66
CA LYS A 108 -4.31 11.86 33.61
C LYS A 108 -3.83 11.72 35.07
N PRO A 109 -3.73 10.51 35.66
CA PRO A 109 -3.18 10.31 37.00
C PRO A 109 -1.76 10.87 37.17
N ALA A 110 -0.90 10.68 36.15
CA ALA A 110 0.51 11.10 36.18
C ALA A 110 0.73 12.62 36.12
N LEU A 111 -0.34 13.40 35.93
CA LEU A 111 -0.29 14.86 35.83
C LEU A 111 -0.60 15.54 37.15
N THR A 112 0.03 16.68 37.41
CA THR A 112 -0.27 17.51 38.58
C THR A 112 -1.70 18.06 38.49
N PRO A 113 -2.35 18.41 39.62
CA PRO A 113 -3.73 18.91 39.61
C PRO A 113 -3.98 20.10 38.67
N LYS A 114 -2.97 20.98 38.49
CA LYS A 114 -3.04 22.14 37.59
C LYS A 114 -2.92 21.76 36.11
N GLU A 115 -2.27 20.64 35.79
CA GLU A 115 -2.10 20.13 34.42
C GLU A 115 -3.25 19.24 33.96
N ARG A 116 -4.07 18.74 34.88
CA ARG A 116 -5.25 17.91 34.59
C ARG A 116 -6.39 18.67 33.91
N GLU A 117 -6.48 19.98 34.10
CA GLU A 117 -7.54 20.80 33.52
C GLU A 117 -7.47 20.84 31.98
N PRO A 118 -6.32 21.14 31.35
CA PRO A 118 -6.15 21.06 29.89
C PRO A 118 -6.57 19.72 29.27
N VAL A 119 -6.29 18.59 29.95
CA VAL A 119 -6.58 17.24 29.42
C VAL A 119 -8.07 17.03 29.18
N LYS A 120 -8.95 17.65 29.97
CA LYS A 120 -10.41 17.53 29.79
C LYS A 120 -10.87 18.05 28.43
N PHE A 121 -10.20 19.05 27.89
CA PHE A 121 -10.50 19.64 26.59
C PHE A 121 -9.68 19.01 25.46
N LEU A 122 -8.42 18.65 25.72
CA LEU A 122 -7.55 18.01 24.74
C LEU A 122 -8.01 16.60 24.35
N ALA A 123 -8.55 15.82 25.30
CA ALA A 123 -8.98 14.46 25.03
C ALA A 123 -10.08 14.37 23.94
N PRO A 124 -11.24 15.05 24.03
CA PRO A 124 -12.24 15.01 22.95
C PRO A 124 -11.73 15.68 21.66
N PHE A 125 -10.90 16.72 21.77
CA PHE A 125 -10.28 17.36 20.60
C PHE A 125 -9.38 16.39 19.83
N SER A 126 -8.62 15.56 20.55
CA SER A 126 -7.72 14.57 19.96
C SER A 126 -8.45 13.49 19.16
N VAL A 127 -9.65 13.11 19.61
CA VAL A 127 -10.54 12.20 18.88
C VAL A 127 -11.01 12.83 17.57
N LEU A 128 -11.48 14.08 17.62
CA LEU A 128 -11.92 14.80 16.42
C LEU A 128 -10.77 14.92 15.40
N LEU A 129 -9.58 15.27 15.88
CA LEU A 129 -8.41 15.42 15.03
C LEU A 129 -7.94 14.07 14.48
N PHE A 130 -8.06 12.97 15.24
CA PHE A 130 -7.81 11.62 14.74
C PHE A 130 -8.73 11.28 13.56
N LEU A 131 -10.04 11.52 13.72
CA LEU A 131 -11.02 11.26 12.66
C LEU A 131 -10.76 12.13 11.42
N ALA A 132 -10.38 13.38 11.62
CA ALA A 132 -9.96 14.26 10.53
C ALA A 132 -8.70 13.72 9.81
N GLY A 133 -7.75 13.15 10.56
CA GLY A 133 -6.56 12.49 10.02
C GLY A 133 -6.89 11.26 9.20
N VAL A 134 -7.78 10.39 9.70
CA VAL A 134 -8.29 9.23 8.95
C VAL A 134 -8.97 9.65 7.64
N GLY A 135 -9.84 10.68 7.70
CA GLY A 135 -10.51 11.22 6.51
C GLY A 135 -9.53 11.82 5.51
N THR A 136 -8.50 12.53 5.98
CA THR A 136 -7.43 13.08 5.14
C THR A 136 -6.60 11.96 4.50
N GLY A 137 -6.22 10.94 5.27
CA GLY A 137 -5.49 9.79 4.75
C GLY A 137 -6.24 9.06 3.64
N TYR A 138 -7.57 8.90 3.79
CA TYR A 138 -8.42 8.38 2.72
C TYR A 138 -8.43 9.30 1.48
N ALA A 139 -8.53 10.61 1.68
CA ALA A 139 -8.51 11.59 0.58
C ALA A 139 -7.17 11.66 -0.18
N VAL A 140 -6.06 11.25 0.46
CA VAL A 140 -4.73 11.18 -0.16
C VAL A 140 -4.51 9.88 -0.94
N LEU A 141 -5.26 8.79 -0.66
CA LEU A 141 -5.11 7.52 -1.38
C LEU A 141 -5.18 7.64 -2.91
N PRO A 142 -6.11 8.40 -3.52
CA PRO A 142 -6.14 8.56 -4.97
C PRO A 142 -4.86 9.17 -5.51
N LEU A 143 -4.27 10.16 -4.81
CA LEU A 143 -3.02 10.79 -5.23
C LEU A 143 -1.86 9.80 -5.19
N ALA A 144 -1.78 9.00 -4.12
CA ALA A 144 -0.75 7.97 -3.98
C ALA A 144 -0.87 6.89 -5.06
N TYR A 145 -2.08 6.38 -5.31
CA TYR A 145 -2.30 5.37 -6.35
C TYR A 145 -2.13 5.91 -7.75
N ASP A 146 -2.57 7.14 -8.04
CA ASP A 146 -2.35 7.78 -9.33
C ASP A 146 -0.86 7.94 -9.64
N TRP A 147 -0.07 8.35 -8.64
CA TRP A 147 1.37 8.43 -8.77
C TRP A 147 2.01 7.05 -9.03
N MET A 148 1.62 6.01 -8.27
CA MET A 148 2.15 4.65 -8.48
C MET A 148 1.73 4.04 -9.82
N VAL A 149 0.47 4.19 -10.21
CA VAL A 149 -0.07 3.65 -11.46
C VAL A 149 0.46 4.41 -12.68
N GLY A 150 0.79 5.70 -12.54
CA GLY A 150 1.43 6.47 -13.61
C GLY A 150 2.70 5.81 -14.15
N TYR A 151 3.58 5.32 -13.26
CA TYR A 151 4.77 4.56 -13.68
C TYR A 151 4.44 3.25 -14.40
N LEU A 152 3.29 2.66 -14.09
CA LEU A 152 2.84 1.42 -14.72
C LEU A 152 2.26 1.69 -16.12
N GLY A 153 1.63 2.86 -16.31
CA GLY A 153 1.16 3.33 -17.62
C GLY A 153 2.30 3.64 -18.60
N ASP A 154 3.49 3.98 -18.11
CA ASP A 154 4.69 4.17 -18.94
C ASP A 154 5.23 2.84 -19.52
N VAL A 155 4.80 1.70 -18.98
CA VAL A 155 5.23 0.38 -19.44
C VAL A 155 4.22 -0.15 -20.48
N PRO A 156 4.64 -0.40 -21.74
CA PRO A 156 3.75 -0.93 -22.78
C PRO A 156 3.13 -2.27 -22.36
N ASP A 157 1.83 -2.43 -22.62
CA ASP A 157 1.04 -3.65 -22.34
C ASP A 157 1.07 -4.14 -20.88
N ALA A 158 1.41 -3.27 -19.92
CA ALA A 158 1.44 -3.63 -18.52
C ALA A 158 0.06 -4.02 -17.98
N GLN A 159 0.00 -5.16 -17.29
CA GLN A 159 -1.16 -5.60 -16.55
C GLN A 159 -0.83 -5.63 -15.06
N LEU A 160 -1.68 -5.03 -14.24
CA LEU A 160 -1.50 -5.05 -12.79
C LEU A 160 -2.19 -6.29 -12.20
N LEU A 161 -1.37 -7.23 -11.71
CA LEU A 161 -1.84 -8.35 -10.89
C LEU A 161 -1.69 -8.00 -9.41
N GLN A 162 -2.73 -7.37 -8.86
CA GLN A 162 -2.66 -6.85 -7.50
C GLN A 162 -3.13 -7.89 -6.48
N ASP A 163 -2.28 -8.14 -5.49
CA ASP A 163 -2.62 -8.91 -4.29
C ASP A 163 -3.56 -8.09 -3.40
N ALA A 164 -4.74 -8.66 -3.12
CA ALA A 164 -5.79 -8.01 -2.36
C ALA A 164 -5.35 -7.61 -0.93
N ALA A 165 -4.59 -8.47 -0.25
CA ALA A 165 -4.17 -8.25 1.13
C ALA A 165 -3.07 -7.18 1.20
N LYS A 166 -2.10 -7.25 0.28
CA LYS A 166 -1.00 -6.27 0.23
C LYS A 166 -1.49 -4.86 -0.07
N TYR A 167 -2.39 -4.70 -1.05
CA TYR A 167 -2.91 -3.38 -1.39
C TYR A 167 -3.70 -2.76 -0.23
N LEU A 168 -4.54 -3.55 0.45
CA LEU A 168 -5.29 -3.05 1.60
C LEU A 168 -4.37 -2.67 2.74
N LEU A 169 -3.39 -3.51 3.05
CA LEU A 169 -2.42 -3.21 4.10
C LEU A 169 -1.68 -1.90 3.81
N LEU A 170 -1.38 -1.64 2.53
CA LEU A 170 -0.87 -0.34 2.10
C LEU A 170 -1.88 0.79 2.33
N SER A 171 -3.11 0.70 1.83
CA SER A 171 -4.12 1.76 2.00
C SER A 171 -4.28 2.14 3.46
N VAL A 172 -4.27 1.11 4.31
CA VAL A 172 -4.52 1.23 5.73
C VAL A 172 -3.33 1.81 6.45
N LYS A 173 -2.10 1.40 6.11
CA LYS A 173 -0.90 2.03 6.65
C LYS A 173 -0.91 3.53 6.40
N ILE A 174 -1.30 3.96 5.20
CA ILE A 174 -1.41 5.40 4.87
C ILE A 174 -2.49 6.07 5.73
N ILE A 175 -3.71 5.52 5.77
CA ILE A 175 -4.82 6.08 6.56
C ILE A 175 -4.43 6.21 8.05
N LEU A 176 -3.85 5.15 8.61
CA LEU A 176 -3.45 5.11 10.02
C LEU A 176 -2.29 6.06 10.30
N ALA A 177 -1.31 6.15 9.39
CA ALA A 177 -0.20 7.10 9.50
C ALA A 177 -0.70 8.53 9.57
N PHE A 178 -1.66 8.92 8.72
CA PHE A 178 -2.28 10.24 8.79
C PHE A 178 -3.08 10.43 10.10
N GLY A 179 -3.85 9.44 10.53
CA GLY A 179 -4.56 9.48 11.82
C GLY A 179 -3.62 9.73 13.01
N ILE A 180 -2.49 9.03 13.05
CA ILE A 180 -1.45 9.18 14.08
C ILE A 180 -0.72 10.52 13.93
N ALA A 181 -0.37 10.93 12.71
CA ALA A 181 0.30 12.21 12.45
C ALA A 181 -0.56 13.39 12.92
N PHE A 182 -1.89 13.28 12.81
CA PHE A 182 -2.82 14.28 13.31
C PHE A 182 -2.91 14.35 14.85
N GLN A 183 -2.29 13.42 15.58
CA GLN A 183 -2.11 13.56 17.03
C GLN A 183 -0.95 14.48 17.39
N LEU A 184 -0.03 14.74 16.46
CA LEU A 184 1.14 15.60 16.69
C LEU A 184 0.74 16.99 17.22
N PRO A 185 -0.24 17.72 16.66
CA PRO A 185 -0.66 19.01 17.21
C PRO A 185 -1.19 18.93 18.64
N VAL A 186 -1.92 17.86 18.97
CA VAL A 186 -2.45 17.65 20.33
C VAL A 186 -1.31 17.44 21.31
N VAL A 187 -0.36 16.58 20.94
CA VAL A 187 0.79 16.24 21.78
C VAL A 187 1.66 17.48 22.01
N LEU A 188 1.99 18.24 20.97
CA LEU A 188 2.82 19.43 21.12
C LEU A 188 2.11 20.54 21.91
N LEU A 189 0.80 20.71 21.72
CA LEU A 189 0.00 21.63 22.52
C LEU A 189 -0.03 21.22 24.01
N PHE A 190 -0.15 19.93 24.28
CA PHE A 190 -0.10 19.38 25.63
C PHE A 190 1.26 19.65 26.29
N LEU A 191 2.36 19.31 25.61
CA LEU A 191 3.72 19.55 26.10
C LEU A 191 3.97 21.04 26.38
N ALA A 192 3.47 21.92 25.52
CA ALA A 192 3.58 23.35 25.74
C ALA A 192 2.77 23.82 26.95
N ARG A 193 1.60 23.23 27.19
CA ARG A 193 0.74 23.62 28.30
C ARG A 193 1.26 23.17 29.67
N VAL A 194 2.02 22.08 29.70
CA VAL A 194 2.77 21.59 30.86
C VAL A 194 4.10 22.36 31.04
N GLY A 195 4.48 23.21 30.07
CA GLY A 195 5.67 24.06 30.15
C GLY A 195 6.98 23.39 29.68
N ILE A 196 6.90 22.18 29.12
CA ILE A 196 8.07 21.45 28.59
C ILE A 196 8.54 22.05 27.26
N LEU A 197 7.60 22.60 26.48
CA LEU A 197 7.84 23.09 25.14
C LEU A 197 7.39 24.54 25.00
N THR A 198 8.14 25.35 24.24
CA THR A 198 7.71 26.72 23.90
C THR A 198 7.69 26.94 22.39
N SER A 199 6.89 27.89 21.91
CA SER A 199 6.79 28.22 20.48
C SER A 199 8.15 28.65 19.93
N LYS A 200 8.93 29.39 20.74
CA LYS A 200 10.30 29.82 20.40
C LYS A 200 11.21 28.60 20.21
N LEU A 201 11.12 27.60 21.08
CA LEU A 201 11.89 26.36 20.99
C LEU A 201 11.50 25.56 19.74
N MET A 202 10.21 25.41 19.46
CA MET A 202 9.73 24.71 18.27
C MET A 202 10.25 25.36 16.98
N VAL A 203 10.26 26.69 16.90
CA VAL A 203 10.82 27.40 15.75
C VAL A 203 12.34 27.26 15.71
N ALA A 204 13.05 27.34 16.84
CA ALA A 204 14.51 27.19 16.86
C ALA A 204 14.97 25.80 16.38
N TYR A 205 14.24 24.74 16.77
CA TYR A 205 14.58 23.35 16.44
C TYR A 205 13.84 22.80 15.20
N TRP A 206 13.31 23.67 14.33
CA TRP A 206 12.54 23.26 13.15
C TRP A 206 13.27 22.26 12.25
N ARG A 207 14.60 22.37 12.11
CA ARG A 207 15.42 21.45 11.30
C ARG A 207 15.37 20.02 11.85
N HIS A 208 15.38 19.86 13.17
CA HIS A 208 15.29 18.55 13.82
C HIS A 208 13.90 17.96 13.65
N ALA A 209 12.86 18.79 13.76
CA ALA A 209 11.49 18.36 13.48
C ALA A 209 11.34 17.82 12.05
N VAL A 210 11.92 18.50 11.05
CA VAL A 210 11.90 18.00 9.65
C VAL A 210 12.57 16.64 9.52
N VAL A 211 13.71 16.40 10.18
CA VAL A 211 14.38 15.09 10.16
C VAL A 211 13.52 14.00 10.80
N VAL A 212 12.89 14.29 11.94
CA VAL A 212 11.97 13.35 12.60
C VAL A 212 10.75 13.05 11.72
N LEU A 213 10.16 14.07 11.10
CA LEU A 213 9.03 13.91 10.18
C LEU A 213 9.42 13.10 8.94
N ALA A 214 10.60 13.32 8.38
CA ALA A 214 11.11 12.52 7.27
C ALA A 214 11.35 11.06 7.67
N ALA A 215 11.89 10.80 8.86
CA ALA A 215 12.06 9.45 9.38
C ALA A 215 10.70 8.74 9.59
N LEU A 216 9.70 9.46 10.11
CA LEU A 216 8.33 8.94 10.21
C LEU A 216 7.72 8.65 8.84
N ALA A 217 7.90 9.55 7.86
CA ALA A 217 7.45 9.33 6.49
C ALA A 217 8.08 8.07 5.89
N ALA A 218 9.38 7.82 6.13
CA ALA A 218 10.06 6.60 5.67
C ALA A 218 9.50 5.31 6.28
N ILE A 219 9.04 5.33 7.54
CA ILE A 219 8.41 4.16 8.17
C ILE A 219 7.02 3.87 7.56
N PHE A 220 6.28 4.92 7.21
CA PHE A 220 4.89 4.79 6.76
C PHE A 220 4.74 4.59 5.24
N VAL A 221 5.67 5.14 4.45
CA VAL A 221 5.66 5.04 2.98
C VAL A 221 6.31 3.72 2.55
N PRO A 222 5.61 2.86 1.77
CA PRO A 222 6.11 1.53 1.42
C PRO A 222 7.28 1.54 0.42
N SER A 223 7.31 2.50 -0.49
CA SER A 223 8.20 2.52 -1.65
C SER A 223 9.59 3.08 -1.30
N ASN A 224 9.74 3.70 -0.13
CA ASN A 224 10.98 4.29 0.35
C ASN A 224 11.70 5.18 -0.68
N ASP A 225 10.97 5.77 -1.63
CA ASP A 225 11.52 6.67 -2.64
C ASP A 225 11.42 8.13 -2.18
N PRO A 226 12.34 9.01 -2.59
CA PRO A 226 12.36 10.40 -2.12
C PRO A 226 11.08 11.18 -2.46
N ILE A 227 10.40 10.87 -3.57
CA ILE A 227 9.25 11.65 -4.03
C ILE A 227 8.04 11.37 -3.15
N THR A 228 7.72 10.09 -2.91
CA THR A 228 6.61 9.71 -2.02
C THR A 228 6.88 10.07 -0.57
N MET A 229 8.13 9.98 -0.12
CA MET A 229 8.54 10.47 1.18
C MET A 229 8.26 11.97 1.33
N VAL A 230 8.60 12.78 0.32
CA VAL A 230 8.30 14.22 0.32
C VAL A 230 6.78 14.47 0.25
N MET A 231 6.04 13.74 -0.60
CA MET A 231 4.58 13.85 -0.68
C MET A 231 3.89 13.58 0.68
N MET A 232 4.44 12.67 1.49
CA MET A 232 3.97 12.39 2.85
C MET A 232 4.49 13.40 3.89
N ALA A 233 5.75 13.82 3.77
CA ALA A 233 6.39 14.74 4.71
C ALA A 233 5.79 16.16 4.62
N VAL A 234 5.38 16.62 3.43
CA VAL A 234 4.76 17.95 3.23
C VAL A 234 3.51 18.15 4.10
N PRO A 235 2.48 17.30 4.05
CA PRO A 235 1.30 17.48 4.90
C PRO A 235 1.65 17.34 6.39
N MET A 236 2.59 16.46 6.76
CA MET A 236 3.05 16.35 8.15
C MET A 236 3.79 17.62 8.63
N ALA A 237 4.62 18.23 7.78
CA ALA A 237 5.28 19.50 8.07
C ALA A 237 4.25 20.63 8.21
N GLY A 238 3.19 20.60 7.39
CA GLY A 238 2.03 21.48 7.55
C GLY A 238 1.38 21.35 8.93
N LEU A 239 1.19 20.13 9.43
CA LEU A 239 0.69 19.87 10.79
C LEU A 239 1.66 20.40 11.86
N TYR A 240 2.98 20.31 11.64
CA TYR A 240 3.97 20.86 12.57
C TYR A 240 3.90 22.40 12.62
N LEU A 241 3.83 23.08 11.48
CA LEU A 241 3.66 24.54 11.41
C LEU A 241 2.34 25.00 12.04
N LEU A 242 1.28 24.23 11.82
CA LEU A 242 0.00 24.41 12.50
C LEU A 242 0.19 24.30 14.02
N SER A 243 0.92 23.29 14.49
CA SER A 243 1.20 23.08 15.91
C SER A 243 1.94 24.27 16.54
N ILE A 244 2.96 24.83 15.85
CA ILE A 244 3.65 26.05 16.29
C ILE A 244 2.66 27.20 16.45
N SER A 245 1.76 27.35 15.48
CA SER A 245 0.75 28.42 15.47
C SER A 245 -0.24 28.29 16.62
N LEU A 246 -0.71 27.06 16.91
CA LEU A 246 -1.53 26.78 18.08
C LEU A 246 -0.76 27.10 19.36
N VAL A 247 0.44 26.55 19.55
CA VAL A 247 1.23 26.76 20.77
C VAL A 247 1.44 28.25 21.02
N LYS A 248 1.86 29.02 20.01
CA LYS A 248 2.04 30.48 20.11
C LYS A 248 0.74 31.22 20.48
N ALA A 249 -0.41 30.74 20.04
CA ALA A 249 -1.71 31.33 20.38
C ALA A 249 -2.15 31.02 21.83
N PHE A 250 -1.64 29.92 22.41
CA PHE A 250 -2.02 29.43 23.74
C PHE A 250 -0.96 29.66 24.82
N GLU A 251 0.25 30.11 24.47
CA GLU A 251 1.26 30.52 25.44
C GLU A 251 0.81 31.76 26.23
N PRO A 252 0.91 31.75 27.57
CA PRO A 252 0.70 32.95 28.38
C PRO A 252 1.69 34.03 27.95
N ARG A 253 1.19 35.19 27.53
CA ARG A 253 2.04 36.34 27.23
C ARG A 253 2.68 36.88 28.52
N GLU A 254 3.94 37.30 28.43
CA GLU A 254 4.70 37.92 29.52
C GLU A 254 4.05 39.21 30.07
N ASP A 255 3.08 39.78 29.36
CA ASP A 255 2.35 41.00 29.71
C ASP A 255 1.17 40.80 30.69
N GLY A 256 0.93 39.56 31.17
CA GLY A 256 -0.09 39.28 32.19
C GLY A 256 -1.54 39.46 31.70
N THR A 257 -1.76 39.74 30.41
CA THR A 257 -3.11 39.87 29.85
C THR A 257 -3.73 38.49 29.58
N GLN A 258 -4.44 37.98 30.58
CA GLN A 258 -5.28 36.79 30.42
C GLN A 258 -6.62 37.20 29.80
N ASN A 259 -6.83 36.86 28.52
CA ASN A 259 -8.05 36.21 28.00
C ASN A 259 -8.11 36.28 26.47
N LYS A 260 -8.36 35.12 25.86
CA LYS A 260 -9.19 35.06 24.67
C LYS A 260 -10.36 34.09 24.95
N PRO A 261 -11.60 34.46 24.60
CA PRO A 261 -12.81 33.75 24.99
C PRO A 261 -12.89 32.35 24.36
N LEU A 262 -13.60 31.43 25.03
CA LEU A 262 -13.96 30.07 24.60
C LEU A 262 -14.29 29.93 23.10
N LEU A 263 -14.85 30.98 22.49
CA LEU A 263 -15.18 31.05 21.07
C LEU A 263 -13.95 31.08 20.15
N THR A 264 -12.88 31.79 20.51
CA THR A 264 -11.60 31.76 19.77
C THR A 264 -10.85 30.44 19.95
N MET A 265 -11.04 29.74 21.07
CA MET A 265 -10.55 28.38 21.31
C MET A 265 -11.18 27.38 20.34
N ILE A 266 -12.50 27.44 20.17
CA ILE A 266 -13.25 26.58 19.25
C ILE A 266 -12.95 26.98 17.78
N LEU A 267 -12.85 28.28 17.47
CA LEU A 267 -12.60 28.77 16.10
C LEU A 267 -11.20 28.43 15.59
N VAL A 268 -10.17 28.55 16.43
CA VAL A 268 -8.77 28.23 16.08
C VAL A 268 -8.53 26.72 16.04
N SER A 269 -9.31 25.92 16.79
CA SER A 269 -9.26 24.46 16.73
C SER A 269 -10.10 23.87 15.59
N LEU A 270 -11.17 24.53 15.15
CA LEU A 270 -11.93 24.18 13.94
C LEU A 270 -11.19 24.55 12.66
N ALA A 271 -10.40 25.64 12.66
CA ALA A 271 -9.68 26.12 11.48
C ALA A 271 -8.85 25.04 10.75
N PRO A 272 -8.08 24.16 11.42
CA PRO A 272 -7.37 23.07 10.75
C PRO A 272 -8.27 21.92 10.27
N ALA A 273 -9.36 21.60 10.97
CA ALA A 273 -10.35 20.63 10.50
C ALA A 273 -11.13 21.17 9.28
N ILE A 274 -11.38 22.48 9.22
CA ILE A 274 -11.95 23.19 8.07
C ILE A 274 -10.91 23.30 6.95
N MET A 275 -9.64 23.56 7.23
CA MET A 275 -8.55 23.59 6.25
C MET A 275 -8.33 22.21 5.62
N LEU A 276 -8.34 21.14 6.42
CA LEU A 276 -8.20 19.77 5.93
C LEU A 276 -9.46 19.24 5.29
N GLY A 277 -10.64 19.67 5.77
CA GLY A 277 -11.91 19.50 5.07
C GLY A 277 -11.93 20.25 3.74
N ALA A 278 -11.34 21.44 3.66
CA ALA A 278 -11.22 22.25 2.45
C ALA A 278 -10.15 21.70 1.49
N VAL A 279 -9.03 21.17 2.00
CA VAL A 279 -7.99 20.48 1.21
C VAL A 279 -8.52 19.14 0.71
N SER A 280 -9.21 18.36 1.54
CA SER A 280 -9.93 17.14 1.15
C SER A 280 -11.02 17.46 0.13
N TYR A 281 -11.83 18.50 0.36
CA TYR A 281 -12.83 18.99 -0.59
C TYR A 281 -12.19 19.50 -1.90
N TRP A 282 -11.06 20.19 -1.84
CA TRP A 282 -10.32 20.68 -3.00
C TRP A 282 -9.66 19.55 -3.79
N ILE A 283 -9.15 18.50 -3.13
CA ILE A 283 -8.64 17.26 -3.75
C ILE A 283 -9.79 16.48 -4.43
N VAL A 284 -10.91 16.30 -3.72
CA VAL A 284 -12.12 15.64 -4.25
C VAL A 284 -12.71 16.43 -5.41
N ARG A 285 -12.75 17.77 -5.31
CA ARG A 285 -13.30 18.66 -6.35
C ARG A 285 -12.42 18.76 -7.59
N GLN A 286 -11.09 18.69 -7.45
CA GLN A 286 -10.19 18.67 -8.60
C GLN A 286 -10.27 17.39 -9.44
N ARG A 287 -10.81 16.29 -8.89
CA ARG A 287 -10.96 15.01 -9.60
C ARG A 287 -12.42 14.58 -9.77
N ALA A 288 -13.34 15.52 -9.89
CA ALA A 288 -14.66 15.24 -10.49
C ALA A 288 -14.49 14.93 -11.99
N VAL A 289 -13.81 13.84 -12.32
CA VAL A 289 -13.95 13.18 -13.61
C VAL A 289 -15.40 12.68 -13.63
N PRO A 290 -16.21 13.04 -14.64
CA PRO A 290 -17.57 12.53 -14.74
C PRO A 290 -17.50 11.00 -14.69
N ILE A 291 -18.26 10.40 -13.78
CA ILE A 291 -18.42 8.95 -13.71
C ILE A 291 -18.90 8.50 -15.10
N GLN A 292 -18.00 7.88 -15.86
CA GLN A 292 -18.39 7.14 -17.05
C GLN A 292 -19.39 6.08 -16.56
N LYS A 293 -20.61 6.14 -17.10
CA LYS A 293 -21.74 5.28 -16.74
C LYS A 293 -21.32 3.81 -16.61
N PRO A 294 -21.92 3.02 -15.70
CA PRO A 294 -21.66 1.59 -15.59
C PRO A 294 -21.97 0.93 -16.93
N GLY A 295 -20.92 0.55 -17.65
CA GLY A 295 -20.98 0.16 -19.05
C GLY A 295 -19.61 0.02 -19.72
N MET A 296 -18.51 0.36 -19.04
CA MET A 296 -17.19 -0.10 -19.47
C MET A 296 -16.93 -1.46 -18.83
N ILE A 297 -17.17 -2.47 -19.66
CA ILE A 297 -16.88 -3.88 -19.41
C ILE A 297 -15.43 -3.95 -18.95
N LEU A 298 -15.20 -4.27 -17.67
CA LEU A 298 -13.97 -4.98 -17.29
C LEU A 298 -13.85 -6.11 -18.31
N PRO A 299 -12.70 -6.36 -18.96
CA PRO A 299 -12.51 -7.64 -19.63
C PRO A 299 -12.57 -8.70 -18.54
N THR A 300 -13.80 -9.14 -18.28
CA THR A 300 -14.11 -10.39 -17.65
C THR A 300 -13.41 -11.39 -18.54
N ALA A 301 -12.70 -12.34 -17.93
CA ALA A 301 -12.23 -13.52 -18.62
C ALA A 301 -13.43 -14.38 -19.07
N THR A 302 -14.27 -13.83 -19.95
CA THR A 302 -15.48 -14.39 -20.54
C THR A 302 -15.71 -13.71 -21.90
N SER A 303 -14.69 -13.77 -22.72
CA SER A 303 -14.81 -14.25 -24.08
C SER A 303 -13.39 -14.63 -24.48
N ALA A 304 -13.09 -15.92 -24.50
CA ALA A 304 -12.14 -16.38 -25.51
C ALA A 304 -12.58 -15.70 -26.82
N PRO A 305 -11.67 -15.07 -27.59
CA PRO A 305 -12.06 -14.34 -28.79
C PRO A 305 -12.96 -15.30 -29.57
N THR A 306 -14.25 -14.98 -29.65
CA THR A 306 -15.17 -15.81 -30.42
C THR A 306 -14.71 -15.56 -31.83
N VAL A 307 -13.89 -16.48 -32.32
CA VAL A 307 -13.37 -16.51 -33.67
C VAL A 307 -14.62 -16.40 -34.53
N SER A 308 -14.74 -15.31 -35.29
CA SER A 308 -15.90 -15.10 -36.15
C SER A 308 -16.14 -16.39 -36.95
N PRO A 309 -17.38 -16.89 -37.11
CA PRO A 309 -17.63 -18.16 -37.79
C PRO A 309 -17.05 -18.20 -39.22
N ASP A 310 -16.78 -17.04 -39.83
CA ASP A 310 -16.04 -16.93 -41.08
C ASP A 310 -14.55 -17.29 -40.96
N ILE A 311 -13.90 -16.98 -39.84
CA ILE A 311 -12.50 -17.33 -39.59
C ILE A 311 -12.39 -18.82 -39.28
N GLU A 312 -13.33 -19.41 -38.53
CA GLU A 312 -13.36 -20.87 -38.32
C GLU A 312 -13.55 -21.62 -39.63
N LYS A 313 -14.48 -21.17 -40.49
CA LYS A 313 -14.64 -21.74 -41.84
C LYS A 313 -13.41 -21.58 -42.71
N ARG A 314 -12.73 -20.43 -42.64
CA ARG A 314 -11.48 -20.20 -43.39
C ARG A 314 -10.34 -21.05 -42.87
N LEU A 315 -10.26 -21.29 -41.56
CA LEU A 315 -9.26 -22.15 -40.95
C LEU A 315 -9.49 -23.62 -41.34
N ALA A 316 -10.73 -24.10 -41.24
CA ALA A 316 -11.09 -25.47 -41.68
C ALA A 316 -10.81 -25.69 -43.18
N ALA A 317 -11.13 -24.71 -44.02
CA ALA A 317 -10.83 -24.78 -45.47
C ALA A 317 -9.32 -24.73 -45.76
N LEU A 318 -8.51 -24.08 -44.90
CA LEU A 318 -7.05 -24.08 -45.01
C LEU A 318 -6.46 -25.41 -44.53
N GLU A 319 -6.97 -25.98 -43.44
CA GLU A 319 -6.57 -27.30 -42.93
C GLU A 319 -6.86 -28.40 -43.96
N GLU A 320 -8.02 -28.36 -44.62
CA GLU A 320 -8.37 -29.30 -45.69
C GLU A 320 -7.40 -29.19 -46.88
N LYS A 321 -7.07 -27.96 -47.31
CA LYS A 321 -6.09 -27.73 -48.40
C LYS A 321 -4.68 -28.20 -48.05
N VAL A 322 -4.24 -27.96 -46.82
CA VAL A 322 -2.93 -28.42 -46.34
C VAL A 322 -2.90 -29.95 -46.31
N THR A 323 -4.00 -30.60 -45.91
CA THR A 323 -4.10 -32.06 -45.89
C THR A 323 -4.09 -32.66 -47.30
N GLN A 324 -4.82 -32.07 -48.26
CA GLN A 324 -4.76 -32.46 -49.67
C GLN A 324 -3.36 -32.31 -50.27
N GLN A 325 -2.68 -31.19 -49.99
CA GLN A 325 -1.30 -31.01 -50.45
C GLN A 325 -0.35 -32.03 -49.80
N ALA A 326 -0.55 -32.38 -48.53
CA ALA A 326 0.25 -33.40 -47.86
C ALA A 326 0.04 -34.80 -48.47
N GLU A 327 -1.20 -35.17 -48.84
CA GLU A 327 -1.51 -36.42 -49.52
C GLU A 327 -0.94 -36.46 -50.94
N GLU A 328 -1.03 -35.37 -51.71
CA GLU A 328 -0.45 -35.29 -53.05
C GLU A 328 1.08 -35.43 -53.01
N LEU A 329 1.72 -34.80 -52.01
CA LEU A 329 3.17 -34.90 -51.78
C LEU A 329 3.56 -36.30 -51.31
N ALA A 330 2.74 -36.97 -50.51
CA ALA A 330 2.92 -38.36 -50.12
C ALA A 330 2.77 -39.31 -51.33
N ALA A 331 1.78 -39.08 -52.19
CA ALA A 331 1.58 -39.85 -53.42
C ALA A 331 2.74 -39.65 -54.41
N LEU A 332 3.24 -38.43 -54.56
CA LEU A 332 4.44 -38.13 -55.36
C LEU A 332 5.68 -38.83 -54.82
N LYS A 333 5.88 -38.82 -53.49
CA LYS A 333 6.99 -39.55 -52.85
C LYS A 333 6.87 -41.07 -53.04
N ALA A 334 5.68 -41.64 -52.86
CA ALA A 334 5.42 -43.06 -53.08
C ALA A 334 5.61 -43.47 -54.56
N ALA A 335 5.20 -42.64 -55.50
CA ALA A 335 5.45 -42.84 -56.93
C ALA A 335 6.94 -42.77 -57.27
N LEU A 336 7.69 -41.87 -56.60
CA LEU A 336 9.14 -41.76 -56.74
C LEU A 336 9.85 -42.99 -56.16
N GLU A 337 9.43 -43.48 -54.99
CA GLU A 337 9.92 -44.73 -54.40
C GLU A 337 9.64 -45.95 -55.28
N GLN A 338 8.43 -46.09 -55.85
CA GLN A 338 8.12 -47.16 -56.81
C GLN A 338 9.00 -47.09 -58.06
N LYS A 339 9.31 -45.89 -58.55
CA LYS A 339 10.20 -45.70 -59.71
C LYS A 339 11.66 -46.03 -59.40
N THR A 340 12.07 -45.96 -58.14
CA THR A 340 13.42 -46.34 -57.68
C THR A 340 13.55 -47.84 -57.33
N ALA A 341 12.44 -48.57 -57.24
CA ALA A 341 12.39 -49.97 -56.77
C ALA A 341 12.25 -51.02 -57.89
N THR A 342 12.54 -50.69 -59.15
CA THR A 342 12.56 -51.71 -60.23
C THR A 342 14.00 -52.21 -60.44
N PRO A 343 14.30 -53.51 -60.21
CA PRO A 343 15.63 -54.06 -60.45
C PRO A 343 15.80 -54.34 -61.96
N SER A 344 16.85 -53.78 -62.57
CA SER A 344 17.31 -54.26 -63.88
C SER A 344 17.97 -55.64 -63.73
N PRO A 345 17.68 -56.62 -64.60
CA PRO A 345 18.27 -57.95 -64.51
C PRO A 345 19.73 -57.94 -65.03
N VAL A 346 20.58 -58.64 -64.29
CA VAL A 346 21.96 -58.96 -64.64
C VAL A 346 22.00 -60.08 -65.69
N PRO A 347 22.87 -60.02 -66.71
CA PRO A 347 23.37 -61.21 -67.40
C PRO A 347 24.86 -61.46 -67.06
N GLN A 348 25.20 -62.73 -66.78
CA GLN A 348 26.55 -63.21 -66.49
C GLN A 348 27.35 -63.60 -67.77
N ALA A 349 28.62 -63.17 -67.79
CA ALA A 349 29.89 -63.86 -68.15
C ALA A 349 30.25 -64.29 -69.59
N THR A 350 31.40 -63.80 -70.11
CA THR A 350 32.63 -64.55 -70.55
C THR A 350 33.78 -63.56 -70.96
N PRO A 351 35.08 -63.96 -71.08
CA PRO A 351 36.24 -63.14 -70.67
C PRO A 351 37.29 -62.74 -71.75
N ALA A 352 38.21 -61.83 -71.34
CA ALA A 352 39.57 -61.50 -71.84
C ALA A 352 39.72 -60.62 -73.13
N PRO A 353 40.86 -59.91 -73.37
CA PRO A 353 42.15 -59.90 -72.66
C PRO A 353 42.78 -58.52 -72.33
N THR A 354 43.87 -58.62 -71.56
CA THR A 354 44.94 -57.70 -71.16
C THR A 354 45.38 -56.58 -72.14
N ALA A 355 45.60 -55.37 -71.61
CA ALA A 355 46.66 -54.45 -72.04
C ALA A 355 47.05 -53.50 -70.88
N GLU A 356 48.35 -53.18 -70.83
CA GLU A 356 49.16 -52.69 -69.71
C GLU A 356 49.35 -51.14 -69.72
N PRO A 357 50.23 -50.50 -68.89
CA PRO A 357 49.92 -49.28 -68.14
C PRO A 357 50.64 -48.02 -68.65
N SER A 358 50.33 -46.83 -68.10
CA SER A 358 51.26 -45.68 -68.13
C SER A 358 50.98 -44.60 -67.08
N ALA A 359 51.95 -44.49 -66.15
CA ALA A 359 52.60 -43.28 -65.64
C ALA A 359 51.86 -42.26 -64.73
N THR A 360 52.12 -42.40 -63.42
CA THR A 360 52.40 -41.30 -62.45
C THR A 360 53.77 -40.65 -62.73
N PRO A 361 54.09 -39.40 -62.32
CA PRO A 361 54.22 -39.05 -60.89
C PRO A 361 53.93 -37.58 -60.44
N ASN A 362 53.12 -37.45 -59.37
CA ASN A 362 53.47 -36.90 -58.04
C ASN A 362 53.96 -35.41 -57.89
N PRO A 363 54.14 -34.86 -56.66
CA PRO A 363 53.17 -33.94 -56.01
C PRO A 363 53.80 -32.61 -55.51
N VAL A 364 53.02 -31.56 -55.19
CA VAL A 364 53.47 -30.46 -54.29
C VAL A 364 52.27 -29.77 -53.59
N THR A 365 52.21 -29.87 -52.26
CA THR A 365 51.72 -28.82 -51.33
C THR A 365 52.94 -28.04 -50.83
N PRO A 366 52.88 -26.72 -50.50
CA PRO A 366 52.49 -26.35 -49.13
C PRO A 366 51.96 -24.90 -48.89
N ASN A 367 51.53 -24.72 -47.63
CA ASN A 367 51.61 -23.51 -46.80
C ASN A 367 50.43 -22.52 -46.69
N MET A 368 49.90 -22.49 -45.46
CA MET A 368 49.34 -21.32 -44.78
C MET A 368 50.42 -20.27 -44.46
N PRO A 369 49.99 -19.06 -44.04
CA PRO A 369 50.41 -18.58 -42.73
C PRO A 369 49.27 -17.99 -41.88
N GLN A 370 49.45 -18.09 -40.57
CA GLN A 370 48.72 -17.38 -39.53
C GLN A 370 49.18 -15.92 -39.40
N ASP A 371 48.25 -15.01 -39.05
CA ASP A 371 48.35 -13.95 -38.03
C ASP A 371 47.02 -13.16 -38.07
N GLY A 372 46.43 -12.57 -37.03
CA GLY A 372 46.83 -12.37 -35.64
C GLY A 372 45.87 -11.33 -35.02
N ARG A 373 45.53 -11.55 -33.73
CA ARG A 373 44.79 -10.71 -32.75
C ARG A 373 43.27 -10.61 -32.83
#